data_AF-A0A6M0D3D7-F1
#
_entry.id   AF-A0A6M0D3D7-F1
#
_cell.length_a   1.000
_cell.length_b   1.000
_cell.length_c   1.000
_cell.angle_alpha   90.00
_cell.angle_beta   90.00
_cell.angle_gamma   90.00
#
_symmetry.space_group_name_H-M   'P 1'
#
loop_
_entity.id
_entity.type
_entity.pdbx_description
1 polymer ?
#
loop_
_entity_poly.entity_id
_entity_poly.type
_entity_poly.pdbx_seq_one_letter_code
_entity_poly.pdbx_strand_id
1 'polypeptide(L)'
;SAGQKRVPTEFLRQYSIPLPPLHEQQKITAVLTAVDDKLDVISRQIAATKTLRQGLLQTLLSRGVGTQDTAGFWQPHTSFKTGVHGAIPACWDEVSLGTIAPIVRRPVEISPDAIYPELGLRSYGKGTFHKRGLLGNEVGNKRLFEIKAGDLLFSNVFAWEGAVAIAKPQDVAASALIGTSHASLMIPVQIRRSFSVFNYPGGHKSSDTSITRWRR
;
A
#
# COMPACT_ATOMS: atom_id res chain seq x y z
N SER A 1 -22.42 23.60 9.56
CA SER A 1 -23.24 22.67 10.35
C SER A 1 -24.45 22.26 9.51
N ALA A 2 -24.38 21.13 8.80
CA ALA A 2 -25.53 20.63 8.04
C ALA A 2 -26.46 19.91 9.03
N GLY A 3 -27.56 20.58 9.40
CA GLY A 3 -28.53 20.06 10.38
C GLY A 3 -29.16 18.77 9.87
N GLN A 4 -29.14 17.72 10.71
CA GLN A 4 -29.85 16.48 10.42
C GLN A 4 -31.36 16.76 10.37
N LYS A 5 -31.96 16.69 9.17
CA LYS A 5 -33.41 16.69 9.01
C LYS A 5 -33.94 15.34 9.50
N ARG A 6 -34.74 15.36 10.57
CA ARG A 6 -35.47 14.18 11.05
C ARG A 6 -36.65 13.90 10.12
N VAL A 7 -36.90 12.62 9.85
CA VAL A 7 -38.11 12.19 9.15
C VAL A 7 -39.28 12.24 10.14
N PRO A 8 -40.34 13.03 9.90
CA PRO A 8 -41.48 13.10 10.80
C PRO A 8 -42.23 11.76 10.87
N THR A 9 -42.70 11.38 12.05
CA THR A 9 -43.46 10.12 12.25
C THR A 9 -44.69 10.06 11.34
N GLU A 10 -45.33 11.19 11.08
CA GLU A 10 -46.50 11.29 10.22
C GLU A 10 -46.20 10.92 8.77
N PHE A 11 -45.00 11.27 8.29
CA PHE A 11 -44.55 10.89 6.95
C PHE A 11 -44.44 9.37 6.82
N LEU A 12 -43.86 8.69 7.81
CA LEU A 12 -43.73 7.22 7.79
C LEU A 12 -45.09 6.52 7.83
N ARG A 13 -46.07 7.07 8.56
CA ARG A 13 -47.43 6.51 8.65
C ARG A 13 -48.18 6.59 7.32
N GLN A 14 -47.94 7.65 6.55
CA GLN A 14 -48.62 7.90 5.28
C GLN A 14 -47.88 7.31 4.07
N TYR A 15 -46.65 6.80 4.27
CA TYR A 15 -45.84 6.27 3.20
C TYR A 15 -46.36 4.90 2.75
N SER A 16 -46.92 4.84 1.54
CA SER A 16 -47.40 3.60 0.95
C SER A 16 -46.23 2.77 0.43
N ILE A 17 -46.19 1.50 0.80
CA ILE A 17 -45.22 0.52 0.28
C ILE A 17 -45.96 -0.62 -0.41
N PRO A 18 -45.38 -1.20 -1.48
CA PRO A 18 -45.92 -2.41 -2.08
C PRO A 18 -45.84 -3.56 -1.07
N LEU A 19 -46.97 -4.22 -0.81
CA LEU A 19 -47.06 -5.34 0.13
C LEU A 19 -47.38 -6.63 -0.62
N PRO A 20 -46.37 -7.43 -1.01
CA PRO A 20 -46.61 -8.70 -1.69
C PRO A 20 -47.25 -9.73 -0.74
N PRO A 21 -47.83 -10.84 -1.24
CA PRO A 21 -48.37 -11.91 -0.40
C PRO A 21 -47.33 -12.52 0.53
N LEU A 22 -47.75 -13.07 1.68
CA LEU A 22 -46.84 -13.58 2.72
C LEU A 22 -45.80 -14.59 2.21
N HIS A 23 -46.19 -15.50 1.32
CA HIS A 23 -45.26 -16.49 0.77
C HIS A 23 -44.15 -15.87 -0.09
N GLU A 24 -44.45 -14.75 -0.75
CA GLU A 24 -43.47 -13.98 -1.52
C GLU A 24 -42.58 -13.16 -0.59
N GLN A 25 -43.15 -12.54 0.46
CA GLN A 25 -42.36 -11.87 1.51
C GLN A 25 -41.34 -12.83 2.15
N GLN A 26 -41.76 -14.06 2.48
CA GLN A 26 -40.86 -15.08 3.04
C GLN A 26 -39.71 -15.44 2.09
N LYS A 27 -39.98 -15.56 0.79
CA LYS A 27 -38.93 -15.82 -0.22
C LYS A 27 -37.96 -14.64 -0.33
N ILE A 28 -38.49 -13.41 -0.38
CA ILE A 28 -37.67 -12.19 -0.41
C ILE A 28 -36.77 -12.13 0.83
N THR A 29 -37.35 -12.32 2.01
CA THR A 29 -36.60 -12.34 3.28
C THR A 29 -35.53 -13.43 3.28
N ALA A 30 -35.85 -14.66 2.87
CA ALA A 30 -34.87 -15.74 2.82
C ALA A 30 -33.67 -15.42 1.91
N VAL A 31 -33.91 -14.80 0.75
CA VAL A 31 -32.84 -14.38 -0.16
C VAL A 31 -32.00 -13.25 0.47
N LEU A 32 -32.64 -12.24 1.06
CA LEU A 32 -31.93 -11.12 1.69
C LEU A 32 -31.12 -11.57 2.91
N THR A 33 -31.69 -12.40 3.78
CA THR A 33 -30.97 -12.99 4.91
C THR A 33 -29.76 -13.80 4.44
N ALA A 34 -29.90 -14.61 3.39
CA ALA A 34 -28.77 -15.37 2.86
C ALA A 34 -27.66 -14.48 2.28
N VAL A 35 -27.98 -13.28 1.78
CA VAL A 35 -26.97 -12.29 1.34
C VAL A 35 -26.29 -11.66 2.55
N ASP A 36 -27.06 -11.24 3.56
CA ASP A 36 -26.53 -10.65 4.80
C ASP A 36 -25.60 -11.62 5.54
N ASP A 37 -26.00 -12.89 5.67
CA ASP A 37 -25.16 -13.94 6.28
C ASP A 37 -23.81 -14.10 5.55
N LYS A 38 -23.81 -14.00 4.22
CA LYS A 38 -22.58 -14.06 3.42
C LYS A 38 -21.71 -12.82 3.63
N LEU A 39 -22.30 -11.63 3.69
CA LEU A 39 -21.58 -10.39 3.97
C LEU A 39 -20.91 -10.43 5.34
N ASP A 40 -21.59 -11.01 6.33
CA ASP A 40 -21.06 -11.22 7.67
C ASP A 40 -19.85 -12.16 7.68
N VAL A 41 -19.93 -13.30 7.00
CA VAL A 41 -18.81 -14.25 6.88
C VAL A 41 -17.61 -13.57 6.23
N ILE A 42 -17.81 -12.85 5.12
CA ILE A 42 -16.75 -12.12 4.42
C ILE A 42 -16.11 -11.06 5.33
N SER A 43 -16.95 -10.30 6.06
CA SER A 43 -16.48 -9.25 6.97
C SER A 43 -15.60 -9.81 8.09
N ARG A 44 -16.00 -10.95 8.69
CA ARG A 44 -15.19 -11.66 9.69
C ARG A 44 -13.87 -12.15 9.11
N GLN A 45 -13.87 -12.72 7.90
CA GLN A 45 -12.65 -13.19 7.24
C GLN A 45 -11.68 -12.04 6.94
N ILE A 46 -12.18 -10.88 6.49
CA ILE A 46 -11.38 -9.68 6.27
C ILE A 46 -10.76 -9.22 7.59
N ALA A 47 -11.54 -9.18 8.68
CA ALA A 47 -11.05 -8.77 9.99
C ALA A 47 -9.93 -9.69 10.49
N ALA A 48 -10.16 -11.01 10.47
CA ALA A 48 -9.17 -12.01 10.88
C ALA A 48 -7.88 -11.91 10.04
N THR A 49 -8.01 -11.77 8.72
CA THR A 49 -6.86 -11.64 7.80
C THR A 49 -6.07 -10.37 8.06
N LYS A 50 -6.74 -9.24 8.35
CA LYS A 50 -6.08 -7.97 8.69
C LYS A 50 -5.29 -8.10 9.99
N THR A 51 -5.89 -8.68 11.03
CA THR A 51 -5.21 -8.90 12.32
C THR A 51 -4.00 -9.81 12.15
N LEU A 52 -4.15 -10.93 11.43
CA LEU A 52 -3.05 -11.84 11.15
C LEU A 52 -1.92 -11.13 10.38
N ARG A 53 -2.26 -10.40 9.32
CA ARG A 53 -1.28 -9.62 8.54
C ARG A 53 -0.52 -8.64 9.43
N GLN A 54 -1.23 -7.92 10.30
CA GLN A 54 -0.62 -6.94 11.20
C GLN A 54 0.33 -7.60 12.20
N GLY A 55 -0.11 -8.69 12.85
CA GLY A 55 0.73 -9.44 13.79
C GLY A 55 1.96 -10.07 13.13
N LEU A 56 1.79 -10.64 11.93
CA LEU A 56 2.90 -11.19 11.14
C LEU A 56 3.89 -10.11 10.74
N LEU A 57 3.43 -8.95 10.24
CA LEU A 57 4.33 -7.85 9.86
C LEU A 57 5.11 -7.32 11.07
N GLN A 58 4.47 -7.15 12.23
CA GLN A 58 5.17 -6.75 13.46
C GLN A 58 6.21 -7.80 13.86
N THR A 59 5.86 -9.09 13.81
CA THR A 59 6.80 -10.17 14.14
C THR A 59 7.99 -10.19 13.18
N LEU A 60 7.74 -10.08 11.88
CA LEU A 60 8.78 -10.14 10.85
C LEU A 60 9.71 -8.92 10.88
N LEU A 61 9.17 -7.72 11.05
CA LEU A 61 9.97 -6.49 11.06
C LEU A 61 10.73 -6.28 12.37
N SER A 62 10.32 -6.91 13.47
CA SER A 62 11.02 -6.81 14.76
C SER A 62 11.92 -8.01 15.06
N ARG A 63 11.52 -9.22 14.63
CA ARG A 63 12.25 -10.46 14.94
C ARG A 63 12.87 -11.15 13.75
N GLY A 64 12.53 -10.77 12.52
CA GLY A 64 13.02 -11.44 11.31
C GLY A 64 12.47 -12.86 11.13
N VAL A 65 13.02 -13.56 10.13
CA VAL A 65 12.69 -14.97 9.81
C VAL A 65 13.70 -15.96 10.36
N GLY A 66 14.84 -15.49 10.88
CA GLY A 66 15.94 -16.33 11.32
C GLY A 66 17.09 -16.41 10.32
N THR A 67 17.95 -17.42 10.50
CA THR A 67 19.09 -17.75 9.63
C THR A 67 19.01 -19.23 9.27
N GLN A 68 19.48 -19.64 8.10
CA GLN A 68 19.54 -21.08 7.82
C GLN A 68 20.77 -21.72 8.46
N ASP A 69 20.60 -22.97 8.89
CA ASP A 69 21.72 -23.83 9.27
C ASP A 69 22.43 -24.42 8.04
N THR A 70 23.47 -25.21 8.31
CA THR A 70 24.28 -25.88 7.28
C THR A 70 23.49 -26.87 6.43
N ALA A 71 22.33 -27.33 6.90
CA ALA A 71 21.43 -28.20 6.16
C ALA A 71 20.31 -27.42 5.43
N GLY A 72 20.33 -26.08 5.50
CA GLY A 72 19.39 -25.20 4.81
C GLY A 72 18.07 -24.98 5.56
N PHE A 73 17.93 -25.48 6.80
CA PHE A 73 16.72 -25.28 7.60
C PHE A 73 16.75 -23.94 8.30
N TRP A 74 15.61 -23.23 8.29
CA TRP A 74 15.47 -21.94 8.95
C TRP A 74 15.40 -22.08 10.47
N GLN A 75 16.32 -21.41 11.15
CA GLN A 75 16.42 -21.34 12.61
C GLN A 75 16.11 -19.90 13.05
N PRO A 76 15.14 -19.66 13.94
CA PRO A 76 14.82 -18.33 14.44
C PRO A 76 16.05 -17.61 15.02
N HIS A 77 16.07 -16.28 14.96
CA HIS A 77 17.10 -15.52 15.65
C HIS A 77 17.00 -15.76 17.16
N THR A 78 18.12 -16.15 17.78
CA THR A 78 18.20 -16.45 19.22
C THR A 78 18.88 -15.33 20.01
N SER A 79 19.61 -14.44 19.34
CA SER A 79 20.32 -13.31 19.94
C SER A 79 19.71 -11.99 19.49
N PHE A 80 19.41 -11.12 20.45
CA PHE A 80 18.80 -9.80 20.24
C PHE A 80 19.62 -8.73 20.93
N LYS A 81 19.63 -7.53 20.35
CA LYS A 81 20.20 -6.31 20.93
C LYS A 81 19.12 -5.23 21.05
N THR A 82 19.32 -4.28 21.95
CA THR A 82 18.42 -3.12 22.09
C THR A 82 18.72 -2.12 20.99
N GLY A 83 17.73 -1.87 20.12
CA GLY A 83 17.78 -0.85 19.09
C GLY A 83 16.94 0.38 19.42
N VAL A 84 16.93 1.36 18.52
CA VAL A 84 16.21 2.64 18.70
C VAL A 84 14.70 2.44 18.87
N HIS A 85 14.14 1.41 18.23
CA HIS A 85 12.69 1.12 18.22
C HIS A 85 12.32 -0.17 18.96
N GLY A 86 13.22 -0.69 19.80
CA GLY A 86 13.03 -1.92 20.56
C GLY A 86 14.06 -2.99 20.24
N ALA A 87 13.83 -4.20 20.73
CA ALA A 87 14.76 -5.32 20.51
C ALA A 87 14.74 -5.77 19.04
N ILE A 88 15.92 -5.89 18.45
CA ILE A 88 16.13 -6.39 17.08
C ILE A 88 17.17 -7.51 17.09
N PRO A 89 17.21 -8.40 16.09
CA PRO A 89 18.25 -9.43 16.01
C PRO A 89 19.66 -8.82 16.09
N ALA A 90 20.54 -9.44 16.86
CA ALA A 90 21.87 -8.90 17.13
C ALA A 90 22.71 -8.69 15.85
N CYS A 91 22.45 -9.51 14.82
CA CYS A 91 23.08 -9.44 13.50
C CYS A 91 22.54 -8.33 12.59
N TRP A 92 21.50 -7.59 12.98
CA TRP A 92 20.96 -6.50 12.17
C TRP A 92 21.68 -5.19 12.45
N ASP A 93 21.97 -4.42 11.41
CA ASP A 93 22.51 -3.07 11.55
C ASP A 93 21.40 -2.02 11.48
N GLU A 94 21.49 -1.00 12.32
CA GLU A 94 20.61 0.17 12.27
C GLU A 94 21.29 1.27 11.46
N VAL A 95 20.66 1.65 10.35
CA VAL A 95 21.14 2.69 9.44
C VAL A 95 20.07 3.73 9.19
N SER A 96 20.48 4.98 8.96
CA SER A 96 19.56 6.06 8.64
C SER A 96 18.85 5.77 7.31
N LEU A 97 17.54 6.06 7.25
CA LEU A 97 16.76 5.91 6.03
C LEU A 97 17.36 6.68 4.85
N GLY A 98 17.94 7.86 5.10
CA GLY A 98 18.58 8.66 4.06
C GLY A 98 19.80 7.99 3.42
N THR A 99 20.47 7.08 4.14
CA THR A 99 21.59 6.29 3.62
C THR A 99 21.14 5.23 2.62
N ILE A 100 19.99 4.59 2.90
CA ILE A 100 19.45 3.51 2.05
C ILE A 100 18.43 4.00 1.02
N ALA A 101 17.83 5.16 1.24
CA ALA A 101 16.80 5.77 0.40
C ALA A 101 16.92 7.29 0.42
N PRO A 102 17.92 7.88 -0.27
CA PRO A 102 18.09 9.31 -0.36
C PRO A 102 16.88 9.95 -1.06
N ILE A 103 16.59 11.17 -0.62
CA ILE A 103 15.62 12.02 -1.29
C ILE A 103 16.21 12.42 -2.64
N VAL A 104 15.45 12.22 -3.70
CA VAL A 104 15.88 12.60 -5.05
C VAL A 104 14.89 13.60 -5.62
N ARG A 105 15.43 14.63 -6.27
CA ARG A 105 14.66 15.66 -6.95
C ARG A 105 15.15 15.74 -8.38
N ARG A 106 14.31 15.33 -9.32
CA ARG A 106 14.55 15.44 -10.77
C ARG A 106 13.63 16.51 -11.34
N PRO A 107 13.99 17.80 -11.24
CA PRO A 107 13.13 18.88 -11.70
C PRO A 107 12.87 18.75 -13.20
N VAL A 108 11.67 19.11 -13.63
CA VAL A 108 11.24 19.13 -15.03
C VAL A 108 11.06 20.58 -15.46
N GLU A 109 11.66 20.95 -16.58
CA GLU A 109 11.42 22.24 -17.23
C GLU A 109 10.04 22.25 -17.89
N ILE A 110 9.27 23.31 -17.61
CA ILE A 110 7.88 23.41 -18.05
C ILE A 110 7.84 24.13 -19.39
N SER A 111 7.41 23.41 -20.42
CA SER A 111 7.06 23.97 -21.73
C SER A 111 5.57 24.28 -21.76
N PRO A 112 5.13 25.48 -22.18
CA PRO A 112 3.71 25.87 -22.20
C PRO A 112 2.80 24.90 -22.98
N ASP A 113 3.33 24.27 -24.03
CA ASP A 113 2.56 23.43 -24.96
C ASP A 113 2.60 21.93 -24.61
N ALA A 114 3.39 21.56 -23.61
CA ALA A 114 3.51 20.17 -23.17
C ALA A 114 2.39 19.79 -22.18
N ILE A 115 2.00 18.52 -22.19
CA ILE A 115 1.03 17.96 -21.24
C ILE A 115 1.77 17.16 -20.18
N TYR A 116 1.40 17.43 -18.94
CA TYR A 116 2.08 16.99 -17.73
C TYR A 116 1.12 16.20 -16.84
N PRO A 117 1.22 14.86 -16.79
CA PRO A 117 0.31 14.02 -16.01
C PRO A 117 0.62 14.11 -14.52
N GLU A 118 -0.44 14.28 -13.74
CA GLU A 118 -0.34 14.35 -12.29
C GLU A 118 -0.53 12.97 -11.65
N LEU A 119 0.37 12.62 -10.72
CA LEU A 119 0.28 11.43 -9.89
C LEU A 119 -0.07 11.82 -8.46
N GLY A 120 -1.08 11.14 -7.92
CA GLY A 120 -1.47 11.27 -6.52
C GLY A 120 -1.16 10.00 -5.72
N LEU A 121 -1.07 10.17 -4.40
CA LEU A 121 -0.98 9.08 -3.44
C LEU A 121 -2.30 8.94 -2.69
N ARG A 122 -2.77 7.71 -2.55
CA ARG A 122 -3.94 7.40 -1.71
C ARG A 122 -3.47 7.09 -0.29
N SER A 123 -4.17 7.61 0.71
CA SER A 123 -4.00 7.20 2.11
C SER A 123 -4.27 5.70 2.30
N TYR A 124 -3.86 5.17 3.44
CA TYR A 124 -4.04 3.79 3.89
C TYR A 124 -3.37 2.75 2.99
N GLY A 125 -2.21 3.07 2.40
CA GLY A 125 -1.43 2.14 1.58
C GLY A 125 -2.13 1.71 0.28
N LYS A 126 -3.10 2.50 -0.20
CA LYS A 126 -3.87 2.19 -1.42
C LYS A 126 -3.13 2.52 -2.73
N GLY A 127 -1.87 2.91 -2.64
CA GLY A 127 -0.98 3.10 -3.79
C GLY A 127 -1.18 4.42 -4.53
N THR A 128 -0.66 4.45 -5.76
CA THR A 128 -0.71 5.60 -6.68
C THR A 128 -2.03 5.68 -7.45
N PHE A 129 -2.39 6.88 -7.90
CA PHE A 129 -3.47 7.08 -8.87
C PHE A 129 -3.13 8.23 -9.83
N HIS A 130 -3.65 8.13 -11.04
CA HIS A 130 -3.45 9.13 -12.08
C HIS A 130 -4.58 10.14 -12.06
N LYS A 131 -4.23 11.41 -12.22
CA LYS A 131 -5.15 12.49 -12.53
C LYS A 131 -4.98 12.87 -14.01
N ARG A 132 -5.90 13.70 -14.49
CA ARG A 132 -5.78 14.33 -15.80
C ARG A 132 -4.48 15.13 -15.87
N GLY A 133 -3.81 15.10 -17.02
CA GLY A 133 -2.63 15.93 -17.25
C GLY A 133 -2.99 17.39 -17.37
N LEU A 134 -2.11 18.24 -16.83
CA LEU A 134 -2.16 19.68 -16.94
C LEU A 134 -1.40 20.13 -18.18
N LEU A 135 -1.92 21.11 -18.91
CA LEU A 135 -1.12 21.78 -19.92
C LEU A 135 -0.04 22.64 -19.24
N GLY A 136 1.12 22.86 -19.86
CA GLY A 136 2.23 23.58 -19.24
C GLY A 136 1.86 24.98 -18.72
N ASN A 137 0.99 25.69 -19.43
CA ASN A 137 0.45 26.98 -19.01
C ASN A 137 -0.55 26.91 -17.82
N GLU A 138 -1.12 25.74 -17.53
CA GLU A 138 -2.03 25.48 -16.41
C GLU A 138 -1.29 25.05 -15.14
N VAL A 139 0.01 24.73 -15.22
CA VAL A 139 0.81 24.26 -14.07
C VAL A 139 0.95 25.35 -12.99
N GLY A 140 0.96 26.63 -13.39
CA GLY A 140 1.13 27.77 -12.50
C GLY A 140 2.50 27.78 -11.81
N ASN A 141 2.52 28.00 -10.49
CA ASN A 141 3.76 28.10 -9.69
C ASN A 141 4.27 26.74 -9.14
N LYS A 142 3.72 25.62 -9.61
CA LYS A 142 4.11 24.29 -9.13
C LYS A 142 5.50 23.92 -9.68
N ARG A 143 6.34 23.29 -8.85
CA ARG A 143 7.56 22.63 -9.31
C ARG A 143 7.24 21.19 -9.66
N LEU A 144 7.61 20.78 -10.86
CA LEU A 144 7.37 19.45 -11.37
C LEU A 144 8.63 18.60 -11.21
N PHE A 145 8.45 17.35 -10.78
CA PHE A 145 9.54 16.39 -10.62
C PHE A 145 9.23 15.09 -11.34
N GLU A 146 10.20 14.60 -12.12
CA GLU A 146 10.10 13.33 -12.84
C GLU A 146 10.10 12.15 -11.87
N ILE A 147 9.14 11.24 -12.01
CA ILE A 147 9.04 9.98 -11.29
C ILE A 147 9.45 8.81 -12.20
N LYS A 148 10.22 7.87 -11.66
CA LYS A 148 10.66 6.63 -12.31
C LYS A 148 10.13 5.42 -11.56
N ALA A 149 10.01 4.30 -12.27
CA ALA A 149 9.48 3.07 -11.71
C ALA A 149 10.46 2.56 -10.66
N GLY A 150 9.92 2.15 -9.51
CA GLY A 150 10.70 1.75 -8.34
C GLY A 150 11.00 2.88 -7.36
N ASP A 151 10.65 4.13 -7.67
CA ASP A 151 10.76 5.21 -6.69
C ASP A 151 9.78 4.99 -5.53
N LEU A 152 10.21 5.36 -4.33
CA LEU A 152 9.40 5.33 -3.13
C LEU A 152 8.83 6.74 -2.88
N LEU A 153 7.50 6.82 -2.89
CA LEU A 153 6.76 8.06 -2.83
C LEU A 153 6.10 8.20 -1.45
N PHE A 154 6.27 9.35 -0.80
CA PHE A 154 5.59 9.68 0.46
C PHE A 154 4.97 11.08 0.40
N SER A 155 3.76 11.21 0.94
CA SER A 155 3.13 12.52 1.18
C SER A 155 3.63 13.12 2.50
N ASN A 156 4.13 14.35 2.51
CA ASN A 156 4.55 15.01 3.76
C ASN A 156 3.35 15.34 4.66
N VAL A 157 2.16 15.55 4.09
CA VAL A 157 0.94 15.94 4.84
C VAL A 157 0.16 14.72 5.33
N PHE A 158 0.13 13.65 4.53
CA PHE A 158 -0.71 12.48 4.76
C PHE A 158 0.09 11.18 4.98
N ALA A 159 1.41 11.27 5.18
CA ALA A 159 2.23 10.10 5.50
C ALA A 159 1.73 9.36 6.76
N TRP A 160 1.23 10.11 7.76
CA TRP A 160 0.68 9.54 8.99
C TRP A 160 -0.60 8.71 8.75
N GLU A 161 -1.34 8.98 7.67
CA GLU A 161 -2.45 8.12 7.22
C GLU A 161 -1.99 6.98 6.30
N GLY A 162 -0.69 6.83 6.06
CA GLY A 162 -0.14 5.81 5.17
C GLY A 162 -0.23 6.16 3.68
N ALA A 163 -0.18 7.44 3.32
CA ALA A 163 -0.03 7.85 1.93
C ALA A 163 1.42 7.63 1.44
N VAL A 164 1.75 6.35 1.22
CA VAL A 164 3.02 5.83 0.70
C VAL A 164 2.77 4.89 -0.48
N ALA A 165 3.63 4.92 -1.49
CA ALA A 165 3.59 3.96 -2.58
C ALA A 165 4.94 3.76 -3.26
N ILE A 166 5.09 2.65 -3.99
CA ILE A 166 6.18 2.47 -4.96
C ILE A 166 5.62 2.80 -6.34
N ALA A 167 6.32 3.66 -7.09
CA ALA A 167 5.96 4.03 -8.46
C ALA A 167 6.07 2.82 -9.39
N LYS A 168 5.02 2.59 -10.18
CA LYS A 168 4.91 1.45 -11.10
C LYS A 168 5.32 1.86 -12.52
N PRO A 169 5.65 0.92 -13.43
CA PRO A 169 5.98 1.24 -14.82
C PRO A 169 4.89 2.05 -15.54
N GLN A 170 3.62 1.75 -15.28
CA GLN A 170 2.46 2.49 -15.78
C GLN A 170 2.41 3.95 -15.28
N ASP A 171 3.02 4.24 -14.13
CA ASP A 171 3.12 5.59 -13.60
C ASP A 171 4.19 6.39 -14.39
N VAL A 172 5.17 5.72 -15.01
CA VAL A 172 6.30 6.36 -15.72
C VAL A 172 6.00 6.63 -17.19
N ALA A 173 5.15 5.82 -17.82
CA ALA A 173 4.80 5.94 -19.24
C ALA A 173 4.25 7.33 -19.63
N ALA A 174 3.96 8.16 -18.63
CA ALA A 174 3.42 9.49 -18.77
C ALA A 174 4.42 10.61 -18.40
N SER A 175 5.65 10.32 -17.93
CA SER A 175 6.47 11.31 -17.20
C SER A 175 5.67 11.92 -16.05
N ALA A 176 5.09 11.06 -15.20
CA ALA A 176 4.23 11.48 -14.11
C ALA A 176 4.94 12.38 -13.11
N LEU A 177 4.21 13.38 -12.64
CA LEU A 177 4.70 14.42 -11.76
C LEU A 177 3.90 14.42 -10.48
N ILE A 178 4.56 14.69 -9.35
CA ILE A 178 3.83 14.85 -8.09
C ILE A 178 3.27 16.27 -8.01
N GLY A 179 1.96 16.39 -8.19
CA GLY A 179 1.24 17.66 -8.26
C GLY A 179 1.02 18.39 -6.92
N THR A 180 1.77 18.08 -5.87
CA THR A 180 1.68 18.83 -4.61
C THR A 180 3.06 19.24 -4.13
N SER A 181 3.19 20.51 -3.74
CA SER A 181 4.36 21.10 -3.06
C SER A 181 4.71 20.44 -1.72
N HIS A 182 4.05 19.33 -1.38
CA HIS A 182 4.13 18.64 -0.10
C HIS A 182 4.36 17.13 -0.25
N ALA A 183 4.93 16.66 -1.36
CA ALA A 183 5.33 15.26 -1.49
C ALA A 183 6.84 15.13 -1.56
N SER A 184 7.37 14.10 -0.91
CA SER A 184 8.79 13.74 -0.97
C SER A 184 8.98 12.53 -1.89
N LEU A 185 9.83 12.71 -2.88
CA LEU A 185 10.32 11.67 -3.77
C LEU A 185 11.60 11.08 -3.18
N MET A 186 11.60 9.78 -2.92
CA MET A 186 12.77 9.06 -2.44
C MET A 186 13.13 7.98 -3.45
N ILE A 187 14.41 7.81 -3.72
CA ILE A 187 14.89 6.66 -4.48
C ILE A 187 15.49 5.71 -3.48
N PRO A 188 14.95 4.49 -3.31
CA PRO A 188 15.72 3.48 -2.61
C PRO A 188 17.02 3.28 -3.38
N VAL A 189 18.19 3.48 -2.73
CA VAL A 189 19.50 3.18 -3.31
C VAL A 189 19.51 1.69 -3.60
N GLN A 190 19.05 1.33 -4.79
CA GLN A 190 18.98 -0.05 -5.22
C GLN A 190 18.26 -0.99 -4.21
N ILE A 191 16.97 -1.26 -4.45
CA ILE A 191 16.52 -2.68 -4.48
C ILE A 191 17.08 -3.35 -5.77
N ARG A 192 18.33 -3.06 -6.11
CA ARG A 192 19.14 -3.58 -7.23
C ARG A 192 20.54 -4.04 -6.77
N ARG A 193 20.83 -4.02 -5.47
CA ARG A 193 21.33 -5.25 -4.89
C ARG A 193 20.05 -6.02 -4.67
N SER A 194 19.99 -7.22 -5.23
CA SER A 194 19.01 -8.21 -4.87
C SER A 194 18.45 -7.90 -3.48
N PHE A 195 17.13 -7.83 -3.32
CA PHE A 195 16.54 -8.33 -2.08
C PHE A 195 16.81 -9.84 -2.07
N SER A 196 18.10 -10.16 -2.07
CA SER A 196 18.69 -11.32 -1.52
C SER A 196 18.38 -11.16 -0.03
N VAL A 197 17.19 -11.64 0.32
CA VAL A 197 17.02 -12.44 1.54
C VAL A 197 18.07 -13.60 1.55
N PHE A 198 18.80 -13.80 0.46
CA PHE A 198 19.84 -14.79 0.23
C PHE A 198 21.00 -14.22 -0.59
N ASN A 199 22.04 -13.70 0.04
CA ASN A 199 23.37 -13.69 -0.56
C ASN A 199 24.35 -14.06 0.53
N TYR A 200 24.57 -15.38 0.62
CA TYR A 200 25.56 -16.00 1.46
C TYR A 200 26.98 -15.75 0.94
N PRO A 201 27.98 -15.58 1.81
CA PRO A 201 29.37 -15.78 1.44
C PRO A 201 29.62 -17.28 1.33
N GLY A 202 29.66 -17.82 0.11
CA GLY A 202 30.08 -19.20 -0.17
C GLY A 202 29.01 -20.07 -0.83
N GLY A 203 28.75 -19.87 -2.12
CA GLY A 203 27.89 -20.78 -2.90
C GLY A 203 27.95 -20.49 -4.40
N HIS A 204 28.31 -21.50 -5.18
CA HIS A 204 28.46 -21.46 -6.63
C HIS A 204 27.24 -20.88 -7.37
N LYS A 205 27.50 -20.10 -8.43
CA LYS A 205 26.49 -19.67 -9.42
C LYS A 205 25.88 -20.90 -10.09
N SER A 206 24.60 -21.16 -9.85
CA SER A 206 23.78 -22.06 -10.67
C SER A 206 22.70 -21.25 -11.35
N SER A 207 22.82 -21.08 -12.67
CA SER A 207 21.84 -20.46 -13.54
C SER A 207 20.75 -21.49 -13.89
N ASP A 208 19.67 -21.55 -13.12
CA ASP A 208 18.40 -22.04 -13.65
C ASP A 208 17.24 -21.62 -12.72
N THR A 209 16.32 -20.80 -13.23
CA THR A 209 15.17 -20.30 -12.48
C THR A 209 13.89 -20.78 -13.13
N SER A 210 13.47 -22.00 -12.80
CA SER A 210 12.10 -22.48 -13.03
C SER A 210 11.38 -22.63 -11.68
N ILE A 211 10.63 -21.58 -11.29
CA ILE A 211 9.71 -21.63 -10.16
C ILE A 211 8.56 -22.57 -10.53
N THR A 212 8.61 -23.81 -10.04
CA THR A 212 7.46 -24.71 -10.05
C THR A 212 7.10 -25.12 -8.63
N ARG A 213 5.85 -24.79 -8.28
CA ARG A 213 4.92 -25.61 -7.48
C ARG A 213 5.31 -25.87 -6.01
N TRP A 214 4.79 -25.03 -5.11
CA TRP A 214 4.46 -25.46 -3.74
C TRP A 214 3.15 -26.24 -3.77
N ARG A 215 3.20 -27.55 -3.48
CA ARG A 215 2.03 -28.39 -3.24
C ARG A 215 1.86 -28.57 -1.73
N ARG A 216 0.65 -28.22 -1.28
CA ARG A 216 -0.08 -28.53 -0.02
C ARG A 216 0.67 -28.39 1.29
#